data_AF-U6RJU4-F1
#
_entry.id   AF-U6RJU4-F1
#
_cell.length_a   1.000
_cell.length_b   1.000
_cell.length_c   1.000
_cell.angle_alpha   90.00
_cell.angle_beta   90.00
_cell.angle_gamma   90.00
#
_symmetry.space_group_name_H-M   'P 1'
#
loop_
_entity.id
_entity.type
_entity.pdbx_description
1 polymer ?
#
loop_
_entity_poly.entity_id
_entity_poly.type
_entity_poly.pdbx_seq_one_letter_code
_entity_poly.pdbx_strand_id
1 'polypeptide(L)'
;MTKIKLNWAYAKGELDTDTLKLICLPARGKRLFGADELDAELCIKDGMNYQIAEIHLGDVESSNILCEEIARRWNEFEEWHECKENTEDMPVIGTKCILRVEYLNLDDDELHTDYLLSVWNGLGWTKDDLKRIAEITNKYKITHWKQISKPKGVEE
;
A
#
# COMPACT_ATOMS: atom_id res chain seq x y z
N MET A 1 4.67 1.50 13.94
CA MET A 1 5.15 2.56 13.04
C MET A 1 6.60 2.28 12.67
N THR A 2 6.80 1.87 11.42
CA THR A 2 8.14 1.70 10.86
C THR A 2 8.60 3.04 10.30
N LYS A 3 9.84 3.43 10.58
CA LYS A 3 10.40 4.69 10.09
C LYS A 3 11.54 4.42 9.14
N ILE A 4 11.58 5.15 8.03
CA ILE A 4 12.70 5.16 7.09
C ILE A 4 13.54 6.43 7.26
N LYS A 5 14.85 6.32 7.04
CA LYS A 5 15.78 7.43 7.15
C LYS A 5 16.19 7.93 5.77
N LEU A 6 15.99 9.22 5.52
CA LEU A 6 16.58 9.93 4.40
C LEU A 6 17.96 10.47 4.81
N ASN A 7 19.00 10.15 4.04
CA ASN A 7 20.36 10.63 4.29
C ASN A 7 21.07 10.98 2.98
N TRP A 8 20.55 11.99 2.28
CA TRP A 8 21.16 12.55 1.08
C TRP A 8 22.09 13.71 1.43
N ALA A 9 22.88 14.14 0.44
CA ALA A 9 23.86 15.23 0.62
C ALA A 9 23.20 16.54 1.12
N TYR A 10 21.97 16.82 0.67
CA TYR A 10 21.26 18.07 0.94
C TYR A 10 19.90 17.88 1.64
N ALA A 11 19.49 16.64 1.90
CA ALA A 11 18.22 16.33 2.56
C ALA A 11 18.41 15.18 3.57
N LYS A 12 18.02 15.41 4.82
CA LYS A 12 18.08 14.42 5.90
C LYS A 12 16.78 14.45 6.68
N GLY A 13 16.27 13.29 7.09
CA GLY A 13 15.02 13.21 7.84
C GLY A 13 14.61 11.78 8.17
N GLU A 14 13.52 11.66 8.91
CA GLU A 14 12.83 10.39 9.17
C GLU A 14 11.40 10.51 8.64
N LEU A 15 10.95 9.50 7.91
CA LEU A 15 9.59 9.42 7.39
C LEU A 15 8.89 8.20 7.97
N ASP A 16 7.63 8.39 8.35
CA ASP A 16 6.77 7.32 8.81
C ASP A 16 6.16 6.59 7.61
N THR A 17 6.41 5.28 7.49
CA THR A 17 5.88 4.47 6.38
C THR A 17 4.37 4.41 6.38
N ASP A 18 3.72 4.65 7.52
CA ASP A 18 2.28 4.58 7.66
C ASP A 18 1.58 5.83 7.07
N THR A 19 2.33 6.93 6.86
CA THR A 19 1.76 8.21 6.39
C THR A 19 2.43 8.78 5.14
N LEU A 20 3.63 8.31 4.78
CA LEU A 20 4.34 8.83 3.62
C LEU A 20 3.59 8.52 2.31
N LYS A 21 3.70 9.44 1.36
CA LYS A 21 3.07 9.32 0.05
C LYS A 21 4.09 9.16 -1.05
N LEU A 22 3.77 8.29 -2.00
CA LEU A 22 4.50 8.19 -3.25
C LEU A 22 3.77 8.99 -4.33
N ILE A 23 4.51 9.52 -5.29
CA ILE A 23 3.96 10.15 -6.49
C ILE A 23 4.76 9.70 -7.69
N CYS A 24 4.11 9.72 -8.84
CA CYS A 24 4.79 9.60 -10.11
C CYS A 24 5.05 11.00 -10.67
N LEU A 25 6.29 11.29 -11.06
CA LEU A 25 6.59 12.37 -12.00
C LEU A 25 6.71 11.73 -13.39
N PRO A 26 5.76 12.03 -14.30
CA PRO A 26 5.73 11.35 -15.58
C PRO A 26 6.96 11.71 -16.41
N ALA A 27 7.47 10.72 -17.12
CA ALA A 27 8.49 10.89 -18.14
C ALA A 27 8.00 11.96 -19.13
N ARG A 28 8.72 13.07 -19.24
CA ARG A 28 8.40 14.06 -20.27
C ARG A 28 9.02 13.54 -21.56
N GLY A 29 8.20 13.04 -22.46
CA GLY A 29 8.66 12.62 -23.79
C GLY A 29 9.45 13.71 -24.52
N LYS A 30 10.04 13.37 -25.67
CA LYS A 30 10.90 14.22 -26.52
C LYS A 30 10.93 15.71 -26.15
N ARG A 31 11.99 16.12 -25.44
CA ARG A 31 12.21 17.52 -25.11
C ARG A 31 12.43 18.31 -26.42
N LEU A 32 11.94 19.54 -26.47
CA LEU A 32 12.18 20.45 -27.63
C LEU A 32 13.69 20.72 -27.83
N PHE A 33 14.47 20.64 -26.74
CA PHE A 33 15.93 20.73 -26.72
C PHE A 33 16.49 19.80 -25.62
N GLY A 34 17.51 19.00 -25.95
CA GLY A 34 18.18 18.06 -25.02
C GLY A 34 17.90 16.59 -25.33
N ALA A 35 18.53 15.69 -24.58
CA ALA A 35 18.23 14.26 -24.66
C ALA A 35 16.80 13.99 -24.16
N ASP A 36 16.16 12.96 -24.71
CA ASP A 36 14.84 12.51 -24.29
C ASP A 36 14.84 12.22 -22.77
N GLU A 37 13.81 12.67 -22.06
CA GLU A 37 13.55 12.25 -20.68
C GLU A 37 12.92 10.86 -20.77
N LEU A 38 13.73 9.84 -20.51
CA LEU A 38 13.37 8.45 -20.85
C LEU A 38 12.54 7.76 -19.76
N ASP A 39 12.53 8.31 -18.53
CA ASP A 39 12.08 7.57 -17.36
C ASP A 39 11.03 8.32 -16.55
N ALA A 40 10.04 7.58 -16.05
CA ALA A 40 9.12 8.10 -15.05
C ALA A 40 9.81 8.04 -13.69
N GLU A 41 9.73 9.10 -12.90
CA GLU A 41 10.37 9.14 -11.59
C GLU A 41 9.35 8.79 -10.51
N LEU A 42 9.66 7.75 -9.72
CA LEU A 42 8.92 7.45 -8.50
C LEU A 42 9.53 8.28 -7.37
N CYS A 43 8.71 9.14 -6.76
CA CYS A 43 9.16 10.06 -5.71
C CYS A 43 8.37 9.88 -4.42
N ILE A 44 9.00 10.19 -3.29
CA ILE A 44 8.31 10.46 -2.02
C ILE A 44 7.85 11.93 -2.03
N LYS A 45 6.60 12.17 -1.64
CA LYS A 45 6.02 13.51 -1.47
C LYS A 45 6.16 13.95 -0.02
N ASP A 46 7.11 14.84 0.25
CA ASP A 46 7.33 15.41 1.59
C ASP A 46 7.95 16.82 1.52
N GLY A 47 7.09 17.85 1.41
CA GLY A 47 7.47 19.25 1.19
C GLY A 47 8.05 19.55 -0.20
N MET A 48 8.88 18.65 -0.71
CA MET A 48 9.38 18.53 -2.07
C MET A 48 9.25 17.08 -2.56
N ASN A 49 9.58 16.84 -3.82
CA ASN A 49 9.50 15.51 -4.42
C ASN A 49 10.89 14.88 -4.38
N TYR A 50 11.05 13.85 -3.55
CA TYR A 50 12.30 13.14 -3.37
C TYR A 50 12.32 11.89 -4.26
N GLN A 51 13.03 11.95 -5.39
CA GLN A 51 13.17 10.81 -6.31
C GLN A 51 13.87 9.63 -5.64
N ILE A 52 13.24 8.45 -5.69
CA ILE A 52 13.77 7.22 -5.11
C ILE A 52 14.03 6.12 -6.15
N ALA A 53 13.39 6.19 -7.31
CA ALA A 53 13.62 5.27 -8.42
C ALA A 53 13.24 5.91 -9.77
N GLU A 54 13.91 5.44 -10.82
CA GLU A 54 13.54 5.67 -12.23
C GLU A 54 12.86 4.40 -12.77
N ILE A 55 11.73 4.57 -13.45
CA ILE A 55 10.95 3.48 -14.02
C ILE A 55 11.14 3.49 -15.54
N HIS A 56 11.94 2.55 -16.04
CA HIS A 56 12.25 2.38 -17.46
C HIS A 56 11.74 1.04 -18.00
N LEU A 57 10.76 1.08 -18.91
CA LEU A 57 10.27 -0.10 -19.63
C LEU A 57 10.65 -0.08 -21.13
N GLY A 58 11.43 0.91 -21.58
CA GLY A 58 11.72 1.14 -22.99
C GLY A 58 10.59 1.80 -23.78
N ASP A 59 9.46 2.11 -23.12
CA ASP A 59 8.32 2.85 -23.66
C ASP A 59 7.78 3.84 -22.61
N VAL A 60 7.54 5.07 -23.04
CA VAL A 60 7.14 6.19 -22.17
C VAL A 60 5.75 5.97 -21.56
N GLU A 61 4.80 5.48 -22.36
CA GLU A 61 3.43 5.25 -21.89
C GLU A 61 3.40 4.15 -20.83
N SER A 62 4.05 3.01 -21.12
CA SER A 62 4.14 1.89 -20.19
C SER A 62 4.87 2.26 -18.90
N SER A 63 5.99 3.01 -18.99
CA SER A 63 6.72 3.50 -17.80
C SER A 63 5.85 4.39 -16.91
N ASN A 64 5.11 5.32 -17.51
CA ASN A 64 4.21 6.21 -16.79
C ASN A 64 3.08 5.43 -16.12
N ILE A 65 2.42 4.51 -16.83
CA ILE A 65 1.34 3.67 -16.28
C ILE A 65 1.84 2.86 -15.08
N LEU A 66 3.00 2.22 -15.19
CA LEU A 66 3.55 1.42 -14.09
C LEU A 66 3.90 2.30 -12.87
N CYS A 67 4.56 3.44 -13.10
CA CYS A 67 4.93 4.38 -12.06
C CYS A 67 3.70 4.96 -11.32
N GLU A 68 2.67 5.35 -12.06
CA GLU A 68 1.39 5.77 -11.51
C GLU A 68 0.71 4.65 -10.71
N GLU A 69 0.72 3.42 -11.21
CA GLU A 69 0.11 2.28 -10.52
C GLU A 69 0.84 1.93 -9.22
N ILE A 70 2.18 1.98 -9.19
CA ILE A 70 2.97 1.81 -7.96
C ILE A 70 2.61 2.90 -6.94
N ALA A 71 2.63 4.16 -7.36
CA ALA A 71 2.29 5.29 -6.49
C ALA A 71 0.84 5.18 -5.97
N ARG A 72 -0.10 4.78 -6.83
CA ARG A 72 -1.51 4.56 -6.48
C ARG A 72 -1.65 3.44 -5.45
N ARG A 73 -1.06 2.27 -5.69
CA ARG A 73 -1.10 1.11 -4.77
C ARG A 73 -0.46 1.39 -3.43
N TRP A 74 0.60 2.19 -3.40
CA TRP A 74 1.18 2.67 -2.15
C TRP A 74 0.23 3.64 -1.44
N ASN A 75 -0.28 4.65 -2.15
CA ASN A 75 -1.12 5.65 -1.52
C ASN A 75 -2.49 5.12 -1.10
N GLU A 76 -2.93 4.03 -1.70
CA GLU A 76 -4.10 3.25 -1.33
C GLU A 76 -4.08 2.78 0.14
N PHE A 77 -2.93 2.84 0.83
CA PHE A 77 -2.84 2.63 2.27
C PHE A 77 -3.55 3.71 3.12
N GLU A 78 -4.11 4.78 2.54
CA GLU A 78 -4.88 5.79 3.30
C GLU A 78 -6.37 5.46 3.48
N GLU A 79 -6.98 4.61 2.65
CA GLU A 79 -8.43 4.32 2.70
C GLU A 79 -8.74 3.11 3.60
N TRP A 80 -7.99 2.97 4.68
CA TRP A 80 -8.18 1.88 5.62
C TRP A 80 -9.16 2.30 6.70
N HIS A 81 -10.22 1.52 6.82
CA HIS A 81 -11.23 1.68 7.85
C HIS A 81 -10.75 0.97 9.12
N GLU A 82 -10.77 1.66 10.25
CA GLU A 82 -10.26 1.10 11.51
C GLU A 82 -11.28 0.11 12.11
N CYS A 83 -10.83 -1.10 12.43
CA CYS A 83 -11.62 -2.11 13.13
C CYS A 83 -11.69 -1.78 14.63
N LYS A 84 -12.58 -0.86 15.03
CA LYS A 84 -12.88 -0.58 16.45
C LYS A 84 -14.05 -1.43 16.94
N GLU A 85 -14.02 -1.79 18.22
CA GLU A 85 -15.22 -2.29 18.88
C GLU A 85 -16.28 -1.17 18.88
N ASN A 86 -17.48 -1.48 18.36
CA ASN A 86 -18.64 -0.57 18.25
C ASN A 86 -18.58 0.51 17.15
N THR A 87 -17.84 0.29 16.06
CA THR A 87 -17.99 1.14 14.87
C THR A 87 -19.13 0.64 13.96
N GLU A 88 -19.96 1.54 13.45
CA GLU A 88 -20.92 1.25 12.36
C GLU A 88 -20.25 1.21 10.98
N ASP A 89 -18.96 1.59 10.92
CA ASP A 89 -18.14 1.59 9.71
C ASP A 89 -17.67 0.16 9.34
N MET A 90 -18.64 -0.63 8.88
CA MET A 90 -18.45 -2.00 8.45
C MET A 90 -18.63 -2.11 6.92
N PRO A 91 -17.91 -3.03 6.26
CA PRO A 91 -18.10 -3.27 4.84
C PRO A 91 -19.51 -3.77 4.54
N VAL A 92 -19.95 -3.62 3.29
CA VAL A 92 -21.17 -4.29 2.81
C VAL A 92 -20.99 -5.81 2.89
N ILE A 93 -22.03 -6.53 3.32
CA ILE A 93 -22.02 -7.99 3.39
C ILE A 93 -21.63 -8.58 2.03
N GLY A 94 -20.71 -9.54 2.02
CA GLY A 94 -20.18 -10.17 0.81
C GLY A 94 -19.01 -9.43 0.16
N THR A 95 -18.61 -8.27 0.68
CA THR A 95 -17.46 -7.52 0.16
C THR A 95 -16.16 -8.24 0.47
N LYS A 96 -15.33 -8.44 -0.57
CA LYS A 96 -13.95 -8.90 -0.42
C LYS A 96 -13.09 -7.74 0.06
N CYS A 97 -12.44 -7.95 1.19
CA CYS A 97 -11.58 -6.96 1.83
C CYS A 97 -10.16 -7.50 2.00
N ILE A 98 -9.21 -6.58 2.03
CA ILE A 98 -7.90 -6.81 2.60
C ILE A 98 -7.94 -6.34 4.06
N LEU A 99 -7.38 -7.14 4.95
CA LEU A 99 -7.33 -6.92 6.38
C LEU A 99 -5.89 -6.68 6.80
N ARG A 100 -5.67 -5.69 7.67
CA ARG A 100 -4.39 -5.47 8.35
C ARG A 100 -4.46 -6.12 9.71
N VAL A 101 -3.62 -7.11 9.93
CA VAL A 101 -3.62 -7.89 11.17
C VAL A 101 -2.29 -7.71 11.88
N GLU A 102 -2.36 -7.32 13.15
CA GLU A 102 -1.21 -7.33 14.04
C GLU A 102 -1.25 -8.62 14.86
N TYR A 103 -0.12 -9.31 14.97
CA TYR A 103 -0.03 -10.56 15.70
C TYR A 103 1.30 -10.70 16.43
N LEU A 104 1.27 -11.49 17.50
CA LEU A 104 2.48 -11.91 18.22
C LEU A 104 2.97 -13.22 17.60
N ASN A 105 4.12 -13.20 16.93
CA ASN A 105 4.64 -14.39 16.27
C ASN A 105 5.13 -15.41 17.31
N LEU A 106 4.81 -16.69 17.11
CA LEU A 106 5.19 -17.77 18.03
C LEU A 106 6.70 -18.04 18.07
N ASP A 107 7.42 -17.71 17.00
CA ASP A 107 8.83 -18.06 16.88
C ASP A 107 9.75 -17.06 17.58
N ASP A 108 9.43 -15.77 17.52
CA ASP A 108 10.27 -14.68 18.04
C ASP A 108 9.64 -13.87 19.18
N ASP A 109 8.35 -14.10 19.49
CA ASP A 109 7.57 -13.33 20.48
C ASP A 109 7.54 -11.82 20.19
N GLU A 110 7.74 -11.43 18.93
CA GLU A 110 7.67 -10.04 18.47
C GLU A 110 6.31 -9.72 17.81
N LEU A 111 5.96 -8.42 17.80
CA LEU A 111 4.74 -7.93 17.16
C LEU A 111 5.00 -7.73 15.66
N HIS A 112 4.27 -8.47 14.83
CA HIS A 112 4.33 -8.38 13.38
C HIS A 112 3.03 -7.86 12.80
N THR A 113 3.10 -7.35 11.57
CA THR A 113 1.94 -6.94 10.76
C THR A 113 1.90 -7.79 9.50
N ASP A 114 0.75 -8.40 9.22
CA ASP A 114 0.49 -9.12 7.95
C ASP A 114 -0.83 -8.65 7.34
N TYR A 115 -1.02 -8.98 6.07
CA TYR A 115 -2.17 -8.62 5.26
C TYR A 115 -2.87 -9.86 4.75
N LEU A 116 -4.17 -9.96 5.03
CA LEU A 116 -4.99 -11.11 4.65
C LEU A 116 -6.19 -10.69 3.79
N LEU A 117 -6.66 -11.62 2.97
CA LEU A 117 -7.94 -11.48 2.28
C LEU A 117 -9.04 -12.07 3.14
N SER A 118 -10.20 -11.44 3.20
CA SER A 118 -11.37 -11.99 3.90
C SER A 118 -12.66 -11.38 3.35
N VAL A 119 -13.80 -11.96 3.71
CA VAL A 119 -15.13 -11.46 3.35
C VAL A 119 -15.90 -11.10 4.61
N TRP A 120 -16.59 -9.97 4.60
CA TRP A 120 -17.50 -9.60 5.68
C TRP A 120 -18.86 -10.30 5.53
N ASN A 121 -19.31 -11.03 6.55
CA ASN A 121 -20.57 -11.78 6.51
C ASN A 121 -21.71 -11.15 7.32
N GLY A 122 -21.52 -9.95 7.88
CA GLY A 122 -22.49 -9.26 8.73
C GLY A 122 -22.40 -9.60 10.23
N LEU A 123 -21.84 -10.76 10.58
CA LEU A 123 -21.56 -11.16 11.97
C LEU A 123 -20.06 -11.13 12.30
N GLY A 124 -19.20 -11.00 11.28
CA GLY A 124 -17.75 -11.00 11.41
C GLY A 124 -17.04 -11.25 10.08
N TRP A 125 -15.71 -11.30 10.17
CA TRP A 125 -14.84 -11.75 9.08
C TRP A 125 -14.91 -13.27 8.92
N THR A 126 -14.87 -13.75 7.68
CA THR A 126 -14.87 -15.19 7.38
C THR A 126 -13.64 -15.88 7.97
N LYS A 127 -13.85 -16.74 8.97
CA LYS A 127 -12.78 -17.47 9.67
C LYS A 127 -11.98 -18.39 8.75
N ASP A 128 -12.61 -18.91 7.69
CA ASP A 128 -11.93 -19.79 6.74
C ASP A 128 -10.74 -19.11 6.05
N ASP A 129 -10.79 -17.79 5.87
CA ASP A 129 -9.71 -17.01 5.25
C ASP A 129 -8.68 -16.51 6.28
N LEU A 130 -8.92 -16.72 7.58
CA LEU A 130 -8.01 -16.39 8.69
C LEU A 130 -7.12 -17.57 9.13
N LYS A 131 -7.24 -18.73 8.47
CA LYS A 131 -6.52 -19.97 8.83
C LYS A 131 -5.00 -19.76 8.89
N ARG A 132 -4.43 -19.02 7.93
CA ARG A 132 -2.98 -18.74 7.87
C ARG A 132 -2.47 -18.04 9.13
N ILE A 133 -3.21 -17.08 9.68
CA ILE A 133 -2.78 -16.38 10.90
C ILE A 133 -2.95 -17.26 12.14
N ALA A 134 -3.98 -18.10 12.18
CA ALA A 134 -4.18 -19.04 13.28
C ALA A 134 -3.08 -20.10 13.38
N GLU A 135 -2.31 -20.35 12.31
CA GLU A 135 -1.17 -21.28 12.30
C GLU A 135 0.10 -20.67 12.90
N ILE A 136 0.28 -19.35 12.80
CA ILE A 136 1.51 -18.63 13.18
C ILE A 136 1.37 -17.86 14.50
N THR A 137 0.16 -17.78 15.06
CA THR A 137 -0.08 -17.09 16.34
C THR A 137 -1.33 -17.57 17.08
N ASN A 138 -1.29 -17.46 18.41
CA ASN A 138 -2.46 -17.61 19.28
C ASN A 138 -3.12 -16.28 19.63
N LYS A 139 -2.53 -15.14 19.23
CA LYS A 139 -3.01 -13.79 19.54
C LYS A 139 -2.80 -12.87 18.34
N TYR A 140 -3.91 -12.49 17.73
CA TYR A 140 -3.93 -11.47 16.68
C TYR A 140 -5.05 -10.46 16.92
N LYS A 141 -4.88 -9.29 16.33
CA LYS A 141 -5.87 -8.21 16.26
C LYS A 141 -6.00 -7.74 14.82
N ILE A 142 -7.21 -7.81 14.29
CA ILE A 142 -7.54 -7.14 13.03
C ILE A 142 -7.64 -5.65 13.37
N THR A 143 -6.77 -4.84 12.80
CA THR A 143 -6.68 -3.41 13.13
C THR A 143 -7.42 -2.55 12.12
N HIS A 144 -7.40 -2.95 10.85
CA HIS A 144 -8.04 -2.21 9.78
C HIS A 144 -8.55 -3.14 8.69
N TRP A 145 -9.51 -2.65 7.91
CA TRP A 145 -10.01 -3.28 6.71
C TRP A 145 -10.03 -2.28 5.54
N LYS A 146 -9.93 -2.81 4.33
CA LYS A 146 -10.12 -2.03 3.10
C LYS A 146 -10.82 -2.90 2.06
N GLN A 147 -11.81 -2.34 1.36
CA GLN A 147 -12.44 -3.02 0.23
C GLN A 147 -11.44 -3.19 -0.92
N ILE A 148 -11.40 -4.41 -1.47
CA ILE A 148 -10.62 -4.68 -2.67
C ILE A 148 -11.44 -4.21 -3.86
N SER A 149 -10.97 -3.15 -4.51
CA SER A 149 -11.53 -2.75 -5.80
C SER A 149 -11.23 -3.83 -6.83
N LYS A 150 -12.27 -4.38 -7.49
CA LYS A 150 -12.05 -5.22 -8.68
C LYS A 150 -11.24 -4.41 -9.70
N PRO A 151 -10.25 -5.01 -10.38
CA PRO A 151 -9.62 -4.36 -11.52
C PRO A 151 -10.71 -3.93 -12.51
N LYS A 152 -10.65 -2.68 -12.99
CA LYS A 152 -11.60 -2.20 -14.01
C LYS A 152 -11.45 -3.11 -15.24
N GLY A 153 -12.56 -3.73 -15.68
CA GLY A 153 -12.63 -4.51 -16.92
C GLY A 153 -12.74 -6.04 -16.79
N VAL A 154 -12.93 -6.59 -15.58
CA VAL A 154 -13.26 -8.02 -15.41
C VAL A 154 -14.76 -8.17 -15.16
N GLU A 155 -15.51 -8.51 -16.21
CA GLU A 155 -16.91 -8.96 -16.09
C GLU A 155 -16.96 -10.38 -15.51
N GLU A 156 -18.05 -10.72 -14.81
CA GLU A 156 -18.29 -12.02 -14.15
C GLU A 156 -18.68 -13.13 -15.13
#